data_AF-M4ZGH7-F1
#
_entry.id   AF-M4ZGH7-F1
#
_cell.length_a   1.000
_cell.length_b   1.000
_cell.length_c   1.000
_cell.angle_alpha   90.00
_cell.angle_beta   90.00
_cell.angle_gamma   90.00
#
_symmetry.space_group_name_H-M   'P 1'
#
loop_
_entity.id
_entity.type
_entity.pdbx_description
1 polymer ?
#
loop_
_entity_poly.entity_id
_entity_poly.type
_entity_poly.pdbx_seq_one_letter_code
_entity_poly.pdbx_strand_id
1 'polypeptide(L)'
;MTDSFATDGSRDQFIVAGRSTSDTSHLTAFEDALKGISGASIVARGGSPDQPHLVVNLTSRDAEQLKSRFGAALIIERNAKLSPF
;
A
#
# COMPACT_ATOMS: atom_id res chain seq x y z
N MET A 1 7.59 37.11 6.17
CA MET A 1 6.82 35.94 6.61
C MET A 1 6.22 35.29 5.39
N THR A 2 6.89 34.29 4.83
CA THR A 2 6.33 33.41 3.81
C THR A 2 5.86 32.15 4.53
N ASP A 3 4.60 32.20 4.95
CA ASP A 3 3.83 31.03 5.32
C ASP A 3 3.10 30.55 4.07
N SER A 4 3.32 29.30 3.64
CA SER A 4 2.35 28.52 2.85
C SER A 4 2.90 27.12 2.52
N PHE A 5 2.47 26.17 3.36
CA PHE A 5 2.25 24.74 3.11
C PHE A 5 3.46 23.89 2.75
N ALA A 6 4.09 23.34 3.79
CA ALA A 6 4.53 21.96 3.71
C ALA A 6 3.31 21.09 3.32
N THR A 7 3.15 20.79 2.03
CA THR A 7 2.40 19.60 1.61
C THR A 7 3.34 18.41 1.81
N ASP A 8 3.84 18.25 3.04
CA ASP A 8 4.58 17.06 3.42
C ASP A 8 3.57 15.92 3.41
N GLY A 9 3.80 14.95 2.53
CA GLY A 9 2.82 14.00 2.07
C GLY A 9 2.11 13.28 3.21
N SER A 10 0.84 13.65 3.44
CA SER A 10 -0.07 12.88 4.28
C SER A 10 -0.05 11.44 3.81
N ARG A 11 0.46 10.55 4.67
CA ARG A 11 0.52 9.11 4.41
C ARG A 11 -0.83 8.52 4.74
N ASP A 12 -1.41 7.84 3.77
CA ASP A 12 -2.62 7.06 3.91
C ASP A 12 -2.25 5.59 4.12
N GLN A 13 -3.15 4.82 4.73
CA GLN A 13 -3.03 3.37 4.75
C GLN A 13 -3.62 2.78 3.48
N PHE A 14 -2.98 1.75 2.94
CA PHE A 14 -3.44 0.99 1.78
C PHE A 14 -3.44 -0.50 2.11
N ILE A 15 -4.46 -1.22 1.64
CA ILE A 15 -4.49 -2.69 1.62
C ILE A 15 -3.91 -3.16 0.29
N VAL A 16 -3.02 -4.14 0.34
CA VAL A 16 -2.36 -4.74 -0.81
C VAL A 16 -2.55 -6.24 -0.77
N ALA A 17 -3.19 -6.82 -1.78
CA ALA A 17 -3.46 -8.25 -1.86
C ALA A 17 -3.22 -8.79 -3.27
N GLY A 18 -2.89 -10.07 -3.38
CA GLY A 18 -2.82 -10.75 -4.68
C GLY A 18 -4.21 -10.87 -5.31
N ARG A 19 -4.31 -10.63 -6.64
CA ARG A 19 -5.52 -10.95 -7.40
C ARG A 19 -5.72 -12.47 -7.57
N SER A 20 -4.61 -13.22 -7.54
CA SER A 20 -4.60 -14.68 -7.54
C SER A 20 -4.16 -15.19 -6.17
N THR A 21 -4.87 -16.16 -5.62
CA THR A 21 -4.60 -16.78 -4.32
C THR A 21 -3.33 -17.64 -4.34
N SER A 22 -2.94 -18.15 -5.51
CA SER A 22 -1.81 -19.08 -5.67
C SER A 22 -0.47 -18.38 -5.94
N ASP A 23 -0.47 -17.07 -6.19
CA ASP A 23 0.74 -16.34 -6.56
C ASP A 23 1.05 -15.20 -5.58
N THR A 24 1.85 -15.54 -4.57
CA THR A 24 2.33 -14.60 -3.55
C THR A 24 3.64 -13.92 -3.95
N SER A 25 4.25 -14.30 -5.09
CA SER A 25 5.53 -13.75 -5.52
C SER A 25 5.46 -12.24 -5.77
N HIS A 26 4.31 -11.77 -6.29
CA HIS A 26 4.04 -10.36 -6.50
C HIS A 26 3.93 -9.57 -5.20
N LEU A 27 3.41 -10.18 -4.12
CA LEU A 27 3.38 -9.54 -2.80
C LEU A 27 4.79 -9.39 -2.23
N THR A 28 5.65 -10.41 -2.37
CA THR A 28 7.06 -10.31 -1.97
C THR A 28 7.80 -9.23 -2.78
N ALA A 29 7.62 -9.21 -4.10
CA ALA A 29 8.21 -8.18 -4.96
C ALA A 29 7.71 -6.76 -4.62
N PHE A 30 6.45 -6.65 -4.18
CA PHE A 30 5.90 -5.40 -3.67
C PHE A 30 6.57 -4.97 -2.36
N GLU A 31 6.78 -5.88 -1.41
CA GLU A 31 7.50 -5.58 -0.16
C GLU A 31 8.92 -5.06 -0.43
N ASP A 32 9.63 -5.65 -1.38
CA ASP A 32 10.96 -5.17 -1.77
C ASP A 32 10.93 -3.78 -2.42
N ALA A 33 9.94 -3.52 -3.28
CA ALA A 33 9.74 -2.18 -3.85
C ALA A 33 9.42 -1.14 -2.75
N LEU A 34 8.67 -1.54 -1.72
CA LEU A 34 8.29 -0.69 -0.59
C LEU A 34 9.51 -0.18 0.18
N LYS A 35 10.55 -1.02 0.35
CA LYS A 35 11.80 -0.66 1.05
C LYS A 35 12.55 0.50 0.37
N GLY A 36 12.33 0.71 -0.92
CA GLY A 36 12.93 1.80 -1.68
C GLY A 36 12.21 3.16 -1.53
N ILE A 37 11.05 3.19 -0.88
CA ILE A 37 10.22 4.40 -0.75
C ILE A 37 10.41 5.00 0.63
N SER A 38 10.88 6.25 0.68
CA SER A 38 11.19 6.93 1.94
C SER A 38 9.96 7.12 2.83
N GLY A 39 9.99 6.48 4.00
CA GLY A 39 8.92 6.51 4.99
C GLY A 39 7.65 5.74 4.61
N ALA A 40 7.70 4.92 3.57
CA ALA A 40 6.76 3.83 3.42
C ALA A 40 7.02 2.76 4.49
N SER A 41 5.97 2.10 4.97
CA SER A 41 6.12 1.02 5.95
C SER A 41 4.98 0.02 5.89
N ILE A 42 5.27 -1.22 6.29
CA ILE A 42 4.24 -2.23 6.53
C ILE A 42 3.67 -1.99 7.93
N VAL A 43 2.37 -1.73 8.00
CA VAL A 43 1.62 -1.51 9.24
C VAL A 43 1.15 -2.84 9.82
N ALA A 44 0.63 -3.72 8.96
CA ALA A 44 0.14 -5.03 9.36
C ALA A 44 0.27 -6.06 8.24
N ARG A 45 0.34 -7.33 8.63
CA ARG A 45 0.20 -8.49 7.74
C ARG A 45 -1.08 -9.20 8.14
N GLY A 46 -1.94 -9.47 7.18
CA GLY A 46 -3.25 -10.06 7.42
C GLY A 46 -3.68 -10.97 6.28
N GLY A 47 -4.95 -11.40 6.35
CA GLY A 47 -5.54 -12.31 5.37
C GLY A 47 -5.51 -13.76 5.83
N SER A 48 -6.06 -14.64 5.01
CA SER A 48 -5.97 -16.08 5.21
C SER A 48 -4.66 -16.62 4.61
N PRO A 49 -4.21 -17.83 5.00
CA PRO A 49 -3.03 -18.45 4.40
C PRO A 49 -3.09 -18.54 2.87
N ASP A 50 -4.29 -18.77 2.32
CA ASP A 50 -4.54 -18.85 0.88
C ASP A 50 -4.74 -17.49 0.21
N GLN A 51 -4.89 -16.40 0.98
CA GLN A 51 -5.04 -15.05 0.46
C GLN A 51 -4.40 -14.03 1.41
N PRO A 52 -3.06 -13.97 1.45
CA PRO A 52 -2.37 -12.99 2.27
C PRO A 52 -2.59 -11.58 1.73
N HIS A 53 -2.61 -10.61 2.64
CA HIS A 53 -2.57 -9.19 2.31
C HIS A 53 -1.67 -8.42 3.27
N LEU A 54 -1.25 -7.23 2.83
CA LEU A 54 -0.47 -6.28 3.59
C LEU A 54 -1.29 -5.02 3.81
N VAL A 55 -1.14 -4.40 4.96
CA VAL A 55 -1.55 -3.01 5.19
C VAL A 55 -0.28 -2.18 5.22
N VAL A 56 -0.18 -1.16 4.39
CA VAL A 56 1.02 -0.33 4.24
C VAL A 56 0.70 1.16 4.36
N ASN A 57 1.63 1.94 4.88
CA ASN A 57 1.59 3.40 4.83
C ASN A 57 2.30 3.89 3.57
N LEU A 58 1.61 4.69 2.77
CA LEU A 58 2.15 5.28 1.54
C LEU A 58 1.60 6.69 1.35
N THR A 59 2.33 7.54 0.63
CA THR A 59 1.70 8.73 0.06
C THR A 59 0.78 8.29 -1.09
N SER A 60 -0.21 9.12 -1.42
CA SER A 60 -1.06 8.85 -2.60
C SER A 60 -0.25 8.73 -3.89
N ARG A 61 0.82 9.51 -4.03
CA ARG A 61 1.69 9.48 -5.22
C ARG A 61 2.39 8.14 -5.36
N ASP A 62 2.98 7.64 -4.26
CA ASP A 62 3.69 6.37 -4.26
C ASP A 62 2.74 5.19 -4.49
N ALA A 63 1.53 5.26 -3.92
CA ALA A 63 0.50 4.26 -4.15
C ALA A 63 0.11 4.18 -5.64
N GLU A 64 -0.07 5.31 -6.32
CA GLU A 64 -0.36 5.33 -7.76
C GLU A 64 0.82 4.80 -8.61
N GLN A 65 2.06 5.10 -8.22
CA GLN A 65 3.24 4.51 -8.88
C GLN A 65 3.30 2.99 -8.72
N LEU A 66 3.03 2.48 -7.52
CA LEU A 66 2.99 1.05 -7.24
C LEU A 66 1.80 0.37 -7.94
N LYS A 67 0.64 1.02 -8.02
CA LYS A 67 -0.51 0.57 -8.82
C LYS A 67 -0.16 0.45 -10.30
N SER A 68 0.55 1.42 -10.87
CA SER A 68 0.98 1.34 -12.26
C SER A 68 1.91 0.13 -12.51
N ARG A 69 2.78 -0.19 -11.55
CA ARG A 69 3.72 -1.30 -11.66
C ARG A 69 3.09 -2.68 -11.39
N PHE A 70 2.22 -2.78 -10.39
CA PHE A 70 1.73 -4.05 -9.87
C PHE A 70 0.23 -4.28 -10.07
N GLY A 71 -0.55 -3.30 -10.53
CA GLY A 71 -2.02 -3.33 -10.51
C GLY A 71 -2.67 -4.44 -11.36
N ALA A 72 -1.92 -5.02 -12.29
CA ALA A 72 -2.35 -6.20 -13.06
C ALA A 72 -2.35 -7.49 -12.20
N ALA A 73 -1.47 -7.59 -11.21
CA ALA A 73 -1.30 -8.76 -10.35
C ALA A 73 -1.79 -8.54 -8.91
N LEU A 74 -1.72 -7.29 -8.43
CA LEU A 74 -2.10 -6.89 -7.08
C LEU A 74 -3.30 -5.96 -7.10
N ILE A 75 -4.11 -6.06 -6.05
CA ILE A 75 -5.10 -5.08 -5.64
C ILE A 75 -4.39 -4.16 -4.66
N ILE A 76 -4.38 -2.85 -4.92
CA ILE A 76 -3.80 -1.83 -4.04
C ILE A 76 -4.88 -0.78 -3.84
N GLU A 77 -5.51 -0.74 -2.66
CA GLU A 77 -6.64 0.14 -2.40
C GLU A 77 -6.46 0.89 -1.09
N ARG A 78 -7.03 2.09 -0.98
CA ARG A 78 -6.99 2.85 0.28
C ARG A 78 -7.69 2.05 1.37
N ASN A 79 -7.02 1.87 2.51
CA ASN A 79 -7.58 1.29 3.71
C ASN A 79 -8.43 2.34 4.44
N ALA A 80 -9.63 2.59 3.93
CA ALA A 80 -10.57 3.48 4.60
C ALA A 80 -11.06 2.81 5.90
N LYS A 81 -10.86 3.49 7.04
CA LYS A 81 -11.50 3.06 8.28
C LYS A 81 -13.01 3.19 8.11
N LEU A 82 -13.73 2.08 8.24
CA LEU A 82 -15.18 2.12 8.38
C LEU A 82 -15.51 2.71 9.75
N SER A 83 -16.15 3.88 9.76
CA SER A 83 -16.74 4.42 10.98
C SER A 83 -18.03 3.66 11.27
N PRO A 84 -18.24 3.10 12.47
CA PRO A 84 -19.55 2.63 12.86
C PRO A 84 -20.51 3.82 12.86
N PHE A 85 -21.64 3.66 12.18
CA PHE A 85 -22.72 4.65 12.08
C PHE A 85 -23.44 4.82 13.42
#